data_AF-R1AWH0-F1
#
_entry.id   AF-R1AWH0-F1
#
_cell.length_a   1.000
_cell.length_b   1.000
_cell.length_c   1.000
_cell.angle_alpha   90.00
_cell.angle_beta   90.00
_cell.angle_gamma   90.00
#
_symmetry.space_group_name_H-M   'P 1'
#
loop_
_entity.id
_entity.type
_entity.pdbx_description
1 polymer ?
#
loop_
_entity_poly.entity_id
_entity_poly.type
_entity_poly.pdbx_seq_one_letter_code
_entity_poly.pdbx_strand_id
1 'polypeptide(L)'
;MNKFLLLKKDVILLINELAKPEVLLEKYSTSLNCINYGYIHEDLMIPLCTFLRQHNLNTICQVITPPLASYGFGNICDIQAYYALKVFNAETIYSFIRGDKLLFINKGTSELIKKLSENVSDIRYSIEVNNIEIIGNKVKVETLFGSDYYDKVLVTTKLPNDVIKDDFYNQLMNKIDTNPFVTCAYEVSNKNLGTTYYKANLGKKGKIQFFHTFKRNNRTILVAYAYGIVQKDLINGITDDIENLGIHINNLITTKQRYIFPH
;
A
#
# COMPACT_ATOMS: atom_id res chain seq x y z
N MET A 1 9.32 10.40 -16.54
CA MET A 1 7.88 10.40 -16.91
C MET A 1 7.70 9.38 -18.02
N ASN A 2 7.39 8.12 -17.69
CA ASN A 2 7.14 7.09 -18.69
C ASN A 2 5.73 7.32 -19.25
N LYS A 3 5.62 7.70 -20.53
CA LYS A 3 4.34 7.79 -21.24
C LYS A 3 3.76 6.38 -21.29
N PHE A 4 2.63 6.18 -20.63
CA PHE A 4 1.67 5.16 -21.06
C PHE A 4 1.30 5.52 -22.51
N LEU A 5 2.00 4.92 -23.49
CA LEU A 5 1.63 5.04 -24.90
C LEU A 5 0.40 4.16 -25.12
N LEU A 6 -0.75 4.68 -24.70
CA LEU A 6 -2.04 4.19 -25.14
C LEU A 6 -2.15 4.47 -26.64
N LEU A 7 -2.55 3.47 -27.43
CA LEU A 7 -2.84 3.72 -28.84
C LEU A 7 -4.03 4.68 -28.92
N LYS A 8 -4.17 5.41 -30.03
CA LYS A 8 -5.29 6.35 -30.23
C LYS A 8 -6.66 5.71 -29.95
N LYS A 9 -6.81 4.42 -30.27
CA LYS A 9 -7.99 3.61 -29.98
C LYS A 9 -8.22 3.42 -28.48
N ASP A 10 -7.16 3.14 -27.72
CA ASP A 10 -7.23 2.92 -26.27
C ASP A 10 -7.55 4.22 -25.52
N VAL A 11 -7.08 5.36 -26.03
CA VAL A 11 -7.43 6.68 -25.47
C VAL A 11 -8.93 6.96 -25.63
N ILE A 12 -9.51 6.64 -26.79
CA ILE A 12 -10.96 6.80 -27.02
C ILE A 12 -11.75 5.89 -26.08
N LEU A 13 -11.33 4.63 -25.91
CA LEU A 13 -11.96 3.70 -24.97
C LEU A 13 -11.87 4.21 -23.53
N LEU A 14 -10.70 4.72 -23.13
CA LEU A 14 -10.51 5.30 -21.80
C LEU A 14 -11.46 6.48 -21.57
N ILE A 15 -11.56 7.43 -22.50
CA ILE A 15 -12.46 8.58 -22.39
C ILE A 15 -13.92 8.12 -22.22
N ASN A 16 -14.35 7.11 -22.98
CA ASN A 16 -15.70 6.56 -22.88
C ASN A 16 -15.95 5.85 -21.54
N GLU A 17 -14.95 5.16 -21.01
CA GLU A 17 -15.03 4.53 -19.70
C GLU A 17 -15.03 5.56 -18.57
N LEU A 18 -14.27 6.65 -18.68
CA LEU A 18 -14.13 7.68 -17.64
C LEU A 18 -15.44 8.39 -17.29
N ALA A 19 -16.46 8.39 -18.15
CA ALA A 19 -17.76 8.97 -17.79
C ALA A 19 -18.58 8.11 -16.80
N LYS A 20 -18.17 6.85 -16.57
CA LYS A 20 -18.98 5.85 -15.85
C LYS A 20 -18.69 5.72 -14.35
N PRO A 21 -17.43 5.80 -13.85
CA PRO A 21 -17.10 5.50 -12.46
C PRO A 21 -17.91 6.29 -11.45
N GLU A 22 -18.12 7.59 -11.65
CA GLU A 22 -18.85 8.43 -10.69
C GLU A 22 -20.29 7.95 -10.49
N VAL A 23 -21.03 7.79 -11.58
CA VAL A 23 -22.43 7.29 -11.55
C VAL A 23 -22.51 5.85 -11.05
N LEU A 24 -21.53 5.01 -11.40
CA LEU A 24 -21.48 3.62 -10.96
C LEU A 24 -21.23 3.52 -9.45
N LEU A 25 -20.23 4.25 -8.94
CA LEU A 25 -19.81 4.17 -7.54
C LEU A 25 -20.84 4.80 -6.60
N GLU A 26 -21.65 5.74 -7.08
CA GLU A 26 -22.76 6.32 -6.30
C GLU A 26 -23.78 5.25 -5.88
N LYS A 27 -24.00 4.21 -6.69
CA LYS A 27 -24.88 3.07 -6.33
C LYS A 27 -24.40 2.33 -5.09
N TYR A 28 -23.11 2.45 -4.77
CA TYR A 28 -22.47 1.82 -3.63
C TYR A 28 -22.02 2.84 -2.57
N SER A 29 -22.51 4.09 -2.61
CA SER A 29 -22.05 5.18 -1.74
C SER A 29 -22.21 4.85 -0.25
N THR A 30 -23.25 4.10 0.14
CA THR A 30 -23.42 3.62 1.51
C THR A 30 -22.29 2.70 1.97
N SER A 31 -21.78 1.83 1.08
CA SER A 31 -20.63 0.97 1.40
C SER A 31 -19.30 1.75 1.34
N LEU A 32 -19.13 2.62 0.34
CA LEU A 32 -17.85 3.29 0.08
C LEU A 32 -17.59 4.49 0.98
N ASN A 33 -18.62 5.28 1.31
CA ASN A 33 -18.46 6.56 2.01
C ASN A 33 -18.67 6.44 3.53
N CYS A 34 -19.43 5.43 3.99
CA CYS A 34 -19.63 5.23 5.42
C CYS A 34 -18.48 4.40 6.04
N ILE A 35 -18.14 4.71 7.29
CA ILE A 35 -17.38 3.82 8.16
C ILE A 35 -18.40 2.84 8.73
N ASN A 36 -18.50 1.65 8.14
CA ASN A 36 -19.38 0.61 8.64
C ASN A 36 -18.56 -0.59 9.12
N TYR A 37 -18.96 -1.15 10.26
CA TYR A 37 -18.54 -2.48 10.73
C TYR A 37 -19.55 -3.55 10.27
N GLY A 38 -20.38 -3.20 9.28
CA GLY A 38 -21.62 -3.89 8.94
C GLY A 38 -21.61 -4.41 7.52
N TYR A 39 -22.73 -4.23 6.84
CA TYR A 39 -22.92 -4.75 5.49
C TYR A 39 -22.04 -4.02 4.47
N ILE A 40 -21.32 -4.80 3.67
CA ILE A 40 -20.65 -4.38 2.44
C ILE A 40 -21.45 -5.00 1.29
N HIS A 41 -21.79 -4.20 0.28
CA HIS A 41 -22.49 -4.69 -0.90
C HIS A 41 -21.72 -5.85 -1.56
N GLU A 42 -22.41 -6.93 -1.94
CA GLU A 42 -21.79 -8.16 -2.44
C GLU A 42 -20.92 -7.93 -3.69
N ASP A 43 -21.37 -7.06 -4.60
CA ASP A 43 -20.60 -6.63 -5.77
C ASP A 43 -19.25 -5.98 -5.41
N LEU A 44 -19.07 -5.47 -4.19
CA LEU A 44 -17.79 -4.93 -3.74
C LEU A 44 -16.90 -5.98 -3.06
N MET A 45 -17.43 -7.16 -2.74
CA MET A 45 -16.69 -8.23 -2.07
C MET A 45 -15.91 -9.14 -3.06
N ILE A 46 -16.15 -8.99 -4.35
CA ILE A 46 -15.41 -9.70 -5.41
C ILE A 46 -14.09 -8.98 -5.76
N PRO A 47 -13.16 -9.63 -6.48
CA PRO A 47 -11.94 -8.98 -6.91
C PRO A 47 -12.18 -7.75 -7.79
N LEU A 48 -11.34 -6.72 -7.64
CA LEU A 48 -11.48 -5.45 -8.37
C LEU A 48 -11.46 -5.66 -9.89
N CYS A 49 -10.60 -6.53 -10.40
CA CYS A 49 -10.56 -6.79 -11.85
C CYS A 49 -11.89 -7.36 -12.36
N THR A 50 -12.57 -8.19 -11.57
CA THR A 50 -13.86 -8.80 -11.92
C THR A 50 -14.94 -7.74 -11.91
N PHE A 51 -15.00 -6.92 -10.85
CA PHE A 51 -15.94 -5.80 -10.74
C PHE A 51 -15.82 -4.84 -11.94
N LEU A 52 -14.61 -4.39 -12.26
CA LEU A 52 -14.39 -3.47 -13.38
C LEU A 52 -14.79 -4.08 -14.73
N ARG A 53 -14.50 -5.37 -14.95
CA ARG A 53 -14.90 -6.09 -16.18
C ARG A 53 -16.41 -6.21 -16.32
N GLN A 54 -17.11 -6.57 -15.25
CA GLN A 54 -18.58 -6.68 -15.23
C GLN A 54 -19.26 -5.34 -15.59
N HIS A 55 -18.62 -4.22 -15.26
CA HIS A 55 -19.12 -2.88 -15.58
C HIS A 55 -18.52 -2.26 -16.86
N ASN A 56 -17.83 -3.05 -17.68
CA ASN A 56 -17.20 -2.59 -18.93
C ASN A 56 -16.22 -1.43 -18.72
N LEU A 57 -15.33 -1.57 -17.71
CA LEU A 57 -14.26 -0.65 -17.33
C LEU A 57 -12.87 -1.32 -17.54
N ASN A 58 -12.68 -1.94 -18.70
CA ASN A 58 -11.50 -2.75 -19.00
C ASN A 58 -10.24 -1.90 -19.15
N THR A 59 -10.36 -0.74 -19.80
CA THR A 59 -9.23 0.18 -19.99
C THR A 59 -8.85 0.83 -18.65
N ILE A 60 -9.82 1.24 -17.83
CA ILE A 60 -9.57 1.71 -16.46
C ILE A 60 -8.84 0.65 -15.65
N CYS A 61 -9.30 -0.61 -15.69
CA CYS A 61 -8.63 -1.73 -15.03
C CYS A 61 -7.14 -1.79 -15.39
N GLN A 62 -6.78 -1.66 -16.67
CA GLN A 62 -5.38 -1.66 -17.11
C GLN A 62 -4.59 -0.45 -16.62
N VAL A 63 -5.20 0.74 -16.59
CA VAL A 63 -4.52 1.98 -16.20
C VAL A 63 -4.27 2.05 -14.69
N ILE A 64 -5.19 1.55 -13.86
CA ILE A 64 -5.04 1.61 -12.39
C ILE A 64 -4.19 0.45 -11.83
N THR A 65 -4.04 -0.65 -12.58
CA THR A 65 -3.29 -1.83 -12.11
C THR A 65 -1.85 -1.48 -11.69
N PRO A 66 -1.05 -0.74 -12.47
CA PRO A 66 0.31 -0.37 -12.06
C PRO A 66 0.39 0.41 -10.75
N PRO A 67 -0.31 1.56 -10.55
CA PRO A 67 -0.22 2.28 -9.28
C PRO A 67 -0.78 1.46 -8.11
N LEU A 68 -1.86 0.68 -8.31
CA LEU A 68 -2.40 -0.18 -7.27
C LEU A 68 -1.37 -1.23 -6.82
N ALA A 69 -0.86 -2.03 -7.75
CA ALA A 69 0.09 -3.08 -7.42
C ALA A 69 1.44 -2.54 -6.94
N SER A 70 1.88 -1.40 -7.47
CA SER A 70 3.18 -0.83 -7.11
C SER A 70 3.17 -0.13 -5.76
N TYR A 71 2.03 0.36 -5.30
CA TYR A 71 1.92 1.02 -3.99
C TYR A 71 1.52 0.07 -2.86
N GLY A 72 1.54 -1.24 -3.10
CA GLY A 72 1.46 -2.22 -2.02
C GLY A 72 0.07 -2.79 -1.73
N PHE A 73 -0.93 -2.48 -2.56
CA PHE A 73 -2.31 -2.98 -2.40
C PHE A 73 -2.49 -4.43 -2.85
N GLY A 74 -1.51 -5.02 -3.52
CA GLY A 74 -1.52 -6.40 -3.98
C GLY A 74 -1.88 -6.52 -5.47
N ASN A 75 -2.35 -7.71 -5.84
CA ASN A 75 -2.78 -8.02 -7.20
C ASN A 75 -4.24 -7.59 -7.40
N ILE A 76 -4.53 -6.89 -8.50
CA ILE A 76 -5.88 -6.43 -8.84
C ILE A 76 -6.90 -7.58 -8.99
N CYS A 77 -6.42 -8.79 -9.29
CA CYS A 77 -7.25 -10.00 -9.39
C CYS A 77 -7.52 -10.69 -8.06
N ASP A 78 -6.85 -10.28 -6.98
CA ASP A 78 -6.97 -10.90 -5.66
C ASP A 78 -7.59 -9.91 -4.65
N ILE A 79 -7.30 -8.62 -4.76
CA ILE A 79 -7.85 -7.57 -3.89
C ILE A 79 -9.35 -7.34 -4.14
N GLN A 80 -10.14 -7.30 -3.06
CA GLN A 80 -11.56 -6.96 -3.13
C GLN A 80 -11.79 -5.53 -3.64
N ALA A 81 -12.83 -5.36 -4.46
CA ALA A 81 -13.20 -4.07 -5.02
C ALA A 81 -13.48 -3.02 -3.93
N TYR A 82 -14.07 -3.44 -2.80
CA TYR A 82 -14.34 -2.60 -1.64
C TYR A 82 -13.10 -1.81 -1.18
N TYR A 83 -12.01 -2.51 -0.85
CA TYR A 83 -10.79 -1.87 -0.37
C TYR A 83 -10.14 -1.01 -1.43
N ALA A 84 -10.07 -1.52 -2.66
CA ALA A 84 -9.44 -0.80 -3.75
C ALA A 84 -10.20 0.49 -4.09
N LEU A 85 -11.53 0.48 -4.13
CA LEU A 85 -12.35 1.64 -4.52
C LEU A 85 -12.51 2.68 -3.40
N LYS A 86 -12.26 2.32 -2.13
CA LYS A 86 -12.08 3.31 -1.05
C LYS A 86 -10.84 4.18 -1.26
N VAL A 87 -9.80 3.65 -1.91
CA VAL A 87 -8.57 4.38 -2.22
C VAL A 87 -8.64 4.98 -3.63
N PHE A 88 -8.94 4.16 -4.62
CA PHE A 88 -9.12 4.52 -6.03
C PHE A 88 -10.58 4.85 -6.31
N ASN A 89 -11.12 5.84 -5.61
CA ASN A 89 -12.43 6.40 -5.94
C ASN A 89 -12.37 7.14 -7.30
N ALA A 90 -13.53 7.58 -7.82
CA ALA A 90 -13.60 8.25 -9.12
C ALA A 90 -12.60 9.41 -9.24
N GLU A 91 -12.54 10.29 -8.24
CA GLU A 91 -11.63 11.44 -8.21
C GLU A 91 -10.15 11.02 -8.27
N THR A 92 -9.77 9.99 -7.52
CA THR A 92 -8.40 9.48 -7.48
C THR A 92 -8.03 8.84 -8.81
N ILE A 93 -8.94 8.08 -9.42
CA ILE A 93 -8.76 7.50 -10.75
C ILE A 93 -8.55 8.60 -11.79
N TYR A 94 -9.40 9.63 -11.79
CA TYR A 94 -9.25 10.79 -12.69
C TYR A 94 -7.90 11.49 -12.49
N SER A 95 -7.50 11.71 -11.25
CA SER A 95 -6.25 12.39 -10.92
C SER A 95 -5.03 11.61 -11.43
N PHE A 96 -5.03 10.29 -11.27
CA PHE A 96 -3.96 9.44 -11.83
C PHE A 96 -3.93 9.48 -13.36
N ILE A 97 -5.08 9.48 -14.02
CA ILE A 97 -5.17 9.49 -15.49
C ILE A 97 -4.75 10.84 -16.07
N ARG A 98 -5.15 11.95 -15.44
CA ARG A 98 -4.73 13.30 -15.83
C ARG A 98 -3.24 13.54 -15.58
N GLY A 99 -2.62 12.73 -14.72
CA GLY A 99 -1.25 12.96 -14.27
C GLY A 99 -1.17 14.21 -13.40
N ASP A 100 -2.19 14.44 -12.57
CA ASP A 100 -2.23 15.58 -11.67
C ASP A 100 -1.01 15.57 -10.74
N LYS A 101 -0.54 16.77 -10.35
CA LYS A 101 0.67 16.89 -9.53
C LYS A 101 0.43 16.23 -8.17
N LEU A 102 1.28 15.27 -7.84
CA LEU A 102 1.31 14.66 -6.52
C LEU A 102 1.84 15.66 -5.49
N LEU A 103 1.28 15.60 -4.28
CA LEU A 103 1.77 16.38 -3.14
C LEU A 103 3.05 15.73 -2.60
N PHE A 104 4.12 16.51 -2.48
CA PHE A 104 5.38 16.08 -1.89
C PHE A 104 5.74 16.96 -0.69
N ILE A 105 6.16 16.32 0.39
CA ILE A 105 6.75 17.00 1.55
C ILE A 105 8.26 16.97 1.37
N ASN A 106 8.90 18.13 1.19
CA ASN A 106 10.33 18.25 0.87
C ASN A 106 11.25 17.54 1.88
N LYS A 107 10.83 17.45 3.15
CA LYS A 107 11.56 16.76 4.22
C LYS A 107 11.13 15.30 4.42
N GLY A 108 10.27 14.77 3.55
CA GLY A 108 9.63 13.47 3.69
C GLY A 108 8.41 13.49 4.60
N THR A 109 7.55 12.47 4.46
CA THR A 109 6.34 12.31 5.27
C THR A 109 6.64 12.10 6.76
N SER A 110 7.85 11.66 7.11
CA SER A 110 8.30 11.54 8.50
C SER A 110 8.34 12.87 9.26
N GLU A 111 8.57 14.00 8.56
CA GLU A 111 8.52 15.34 9.20
C GLU A 111 7.10 15.66 9.68
N LEU A 112 6.07 15.26 8.92
CA LEU A 112 4.69 15.46 9.33
C LEU A 112 4.40 14.67 10.61
N ILE A 113 4.79 13.39 10.65
CA ILE A 113 4.62 12.55 11.84
C ILE A 113 5.34 13.14 13.04
N LYS A 114 6.57 13.62 12.85
CA LYS A 114 7.34 14.30 13.90
C LYS A 114 6.57 15.50 14.45
N LYS A 115 6.09 16.40 13.59
CA LYS A 115 5.32 17.58 14.00
C LYS A 115 4.02 17.24 14.72
N LEU A 116 3.33 16.18 14.28
CA LEU A 116 2.13 15.70 14.97
C LEU A 116 2.47 15.16 16.37
N SER A 117 3.62 14.52 16.54
CA SER A 117 4.06 13.97 17.82
C SER A 117 4.56 15.02 18.82
N GLU A 118 4.96 16.23 18.36
CA GLU A 118 5.54 17.28 19.21
C GLU A 118 4.59 17.77 20.32
N ASN A 119 3.27 17.61 20.15
CA ASN A 119 2.26 18.05 21.12
C ASN A 119 1.69 16.90 21.96
N VAL A 120 2.25 15.69 21.87
CA VAL A 120 1.80 14.53 22.66
C VAL A 120 2.74 14.36 23.85
N SER A 121 2.19 14.38 25.06
CA SER A 121 2.98 14.39 26.30
C SER A 121 3.53 13.02 26.70
N ASP A 122 2.87 11.91 26.33
CA ASP A 122 3.29 10.55 26.65
C ASP A 122 3.32 9.69 25.38
N ILE A 123 4.52 9.57 24.79
CA ILE A 123 4.80 8.61 23.72
C ILE A 123 5.91 7.70 24.21
N ARG A 124 5.61 6.40 24.28
CA ARG A 124 6.56 5.37 24.69
C ARG A 124 7.06 4.63 23.45
N TYR A 125 8.33 4.82 23.13
CA TYR A 125 8.99 4.14 22.00
C TYR A 125 9.62 2.83 22.45
N SER A 126 9.70 1.85 21.55
CA SER A 126 10.35 0.56 21.80
C SER A 126 9.75 -0.21 23.00
N ILE A 127 8.47 0.04 23.30
CA ILE A 127 7.70 -0.70 24.30
C ILE A 127 6.66 -1.53 23.57
N GLU A 128 6.93 -2.83 23.46
CA GLU A 128 5.97 -3.78 22.91
C GLU A 128 4.91 -4.15 23.94
N VAL A 129 3.66 -4.22 23.49
CA VAL A 129 2.52 -4.68 24.29
C VAL A 129 2.39 -6.18 24.11
N ASN A 130 2.48 -6.92 25.22
CA ASN A 130 2.50 -8.38 25.23
C ASN A 130 1.16 -8.97 25.70
N ASN A 131 0.36 -8.20 26.43
CA ASN A 131 -0.94 -8.65 26.92
C ASN A 131 -1.93 -7.47 26.99
N ILE A 132 -3.18 -7.73 26.59
CA ILE A 132 -4.34 -6.86 26.69
C ILE A 132 -5.49 -7.72 27.20
N GLU A 133 -5.93 -7.43 28.43
CA GLU A 133 -6.94 -8.22 29.13
C GLU A 133 -7.96 -7.31 29.82
N ILE A 134 -9.24 -7.67 29.75
CA ILE A 134 -10.30 -6.95 30.47
C ILE A 134 -10.36 -7.51 31.88
N ILE A 135 -10.12 -6.65 32.88
CA ILE A 135 -10.20 -6.99 34.31
C ILE A 135 -11.20 -6.06 34.97
N GLY A 136 -12.38 -6.61 35.32
CA GLY A 136 -13.49 -5.83 35.87
C GLY A 136 -13.99 -4.82 34.85
N ASN A 137 -13.86 -3.52 35.17
CA ASN A 137 -14.29 -2.41 34.31
C ASN A 137 -13.12 -1.69 33.62
N LYS A 138 -11.91 -2.26 33.67
CA LYS A 138 -10.70 -1.70 33.05
C LYS A 138 -10.04 -2.70 32.11
N VAL A 139 -9.16 -2.18 31.27
CA VAL A 139 -8.29 -2.95 30.40
C VAL A 139 -6.88 -2.89 30.96
N LYS A 140 -6.37 -4.04 31.39
CA LYS A 140 -4.97 -4.22 31.78
C LYS A 140 -4.13 -4.37 30.51
N VAL A 141 -3.08 -3.57 30.40
CA VAL A 141 -2.09 -3.66 29.32
C VAL A 141 -0.74 -3.97 29.94
N GLU A 142 -0.10 -5.04 29.49
CA GLU A 142 1.21 -5.46 29.98
C GLU A 142 2.26 -5.36 28.90
N THR A 143 3.45 -4.99 29.35
CA THR A 143 4.68 -4.86 28.57
C THR A 143 5.78 -5.61 29.31
N LEU A 144 6.97 -5.72 28.71
CA LEU A 144 8.13 -6.29 29.41
C LEU A 144 8.55 -5.50 30.66
N PHE A 145 8.15 -4.24 30.78
CA PHE A 145 8.60 -3.34 31.84
C PHE A 145 7.56 -3.11 32.94
N GLY A 146 6.33 -3.61 32.77
CA GLY A 146 5.28 -3.44 33.75
C GLY A 146 3.87 -3.54 33.15
N SER A 147 2.88 -3.29 34.00
CA SER A 147 1.46 -3.33 33.67
C SER A 147 0.75 -2.06 34.10
N ASP A 148 -0.07 -1.51 33.21
CA ASP A 148 -0.91 -0.33 33.47
C ASP A 148 -2.40 -0.69 33.22
N TYR A 149 -3.32 0.10 33.79
CA TYR A 149 -4.76 -0.09 33.64
C TYR A 149 -5.42 1.13 33.00
N TYR A 150 -6.20 0.90 31.96
CA TYR A 150 -6.87 1.93 31.17
C TYR A 150 -8.38 1.70 31.13
N ASP A 151 -9.15 2.76 30.92
CA ASP A 151 -10.60 2.62 30.73
C ASP A 151 -10.92 2.06 29.33
N LYS A 152 -10.08 2.37 28.34
CA LYS A 152 -10.20 1.93 26.94
C LYS A 152 -8.82 1.77 26.32
N VAL A 153 -8.72 0.89 25.33
CA VAL A 153 -7.53 0.69 24.49
C VAL A 153 -7.93 0.78 23.03
N LEU A 154 -7.20 1.58 22.25
CA LEU A 154 -7.34 1.67 20.80
C LEU A 154 -6.16 0.95 20.15
N VAL A 155 -6.43 -0.13 19.44
CA VAL A 155 -5.42 -0.88 18.68
C VAL A 155 -5.42 -0.39 17.24
N THR A 156 -4.28 0.12 16.78
CA THR A 156 -4.12 0.72 15.44
C THR A 156 -3.23 -0.09 14.50
N THR A 157 -2.80 -1.28 14.93
CA THR A 157 -1.93 -2.19 14.17
C THR A 157 -2.34 -3.64 14.39
N LYS A 158 -1.96 -4.54 13.48
CA LYS A 158 -2.04 -5.97 13.75
C LYS A 158 -1.11 -6.30 14.92
N LEU A 159 -1.65 -7.02 15.90
CA LEU A 159 -0.90 -7.54 17.05
C LEU A 159 -0.56 -9.02 16.85
N PRO A 160 0.50 -9.53 17.49
CA PRO A 160 0.73 -10.97 17.57
C PRO A 160 -0.48 -11.70 18.18
N ASN A 161 -0.60 -12.98 17.83
CA ASN A 161 -1.64 -13.85 18.38
C ASN A 161 -1.58 -13.86 19.91
N ASP A 162 -2.75 -13.95 20.55
CA ASP A 162 -2.91 -14.10 21.99
C ASP A 162 -2.43 -12.90 22.83
N VAL A 163 -2.01 -11.79 22.20
CA VAL A 163 -1.81 -10.52 22.89
C VAL A 163 -3.14 -10.00 23.41
N ILE A 164 -4.21 -10.10 22.63
CA ILE A 164 -5.56 -9.79 23.09
C ILE A 164 -6.17 -11.06 23.68
N LYS A 165 -6.58 -11.02 24.95
CA LYS A 165 -7.14 -12.19 25.66
C LYS A 165 -8.63 -12.41 25.43
N ASP A 166 -9.33 -11.40 24.94
CA ASP A 166 -10.71 -11.58 24.50
C ASP A 166 -10.75 -12.46 23.24
N ASP A 167 -11.45 -13.58 23.32
CA ASP A 167 -11.49 -14.59 22.26
C ASP A 167 -12.01 -14.04 20.93
N PHE A 168 -13.05 -13.21 20.99
CA PHE A 168 -13.66 -12.64 19.78
C PHE A 168 -12.68 -11.70 19.07
N TYR A 169 -12.07 -10.77 19.80
CA TYR A 169 -11.11 -9.84 19.21
C TYR A 169 -9.81 -10.54 18.76
N ASN A 170 -9.34 -11.54 19.49
CA ASN A 170 -8.19 -12.35 19.07
C ASN A 170 -8.49 -13.07 17.74
N GLN A 171 -9.67 -13.69 17.62
CA GLN A 171 -10.11 -14.34 16.38
C GLN A 171 -10.23 -13.36 15.21
N LEU A 172 -10.74 -12.15 15.44
CA LEU A 172 -10.80 -11.12 14.40
C LEU A 172 -9.40 -10.65 13.98
N MET A 173 -8.50 -10.42 14.95
CA MET A 173 -7.12 -9.99 14.69
C MET A 173 -6.36 -11.03 13.85
N ASN A 174 -6.60 -12.32 14.10
CA ASN A 174 -5.98 -13.42 13.37
C ASN A 174 -6.43 -13.49 11.90
N LYS A 175 -7.57 -12.91 11.54
CA LYS A 175 -8.07 -12.86 10.16
C LYS A 175 -7.49 -11.72 9.34
N ILE A 176 -6.93 -10.69 9.97
CA ILE A 176 -6.31 -9.56 9.27
C ILE A 176 -5.05 -10.08 8.57
N ASP A 177 -4.99 -9.99 7.25
CA ASP A 177 -3.75 -10.23 6.51
C ASP A 177 -3.05 -8.90 6.21
N THR A 178 -1.77 -8.97 5.87
CA THR A 178 -1.00 -7.81 5.43
C THR A 178 -0.15 -8.21 4.24
N ASN A 179 0.19 -7.26 3.39
CA ASN A 179 1.14 -7.47 2.30
C ASN A 179 2.57 -7.24 2.81
N PRO A 180 3.44 -8.26 2.83
CA PRO A 180 4.87 -8.05 3.04
C PRO A 180 5.44 -7.29 1.85
N PHE A 181 6.04 -6.13 2.11
CA PHE A 181 6.50 -5.21 1.09
C PHE A 181 7.92 -4.74 1.39
N VAL A 182 8.82 -5.09 0.49
CA VAL A 182 10.26 -4.82 0.59
C VAL A 182 10.60 -3.59 -0.22
N THR A 183 11.39 -2.71 0.40
CA THR A 183 12.01 -1.56 -0.25
C THR A 183 13.52 -1.73 -0.23
N CYS A 184 14.16 -1.61 -1.40
CA CYS A 184 15.61 -1.68 -1.56
C CYS A 184 16.10 -0.34 -2.10
N ALA A 185 17.02 0.32 -1.40
CA ALA A 185 17.63 1.56 -1.85
C ALA A 185 19.06 1.28 -2.34
N TYR A 186 19.35 1.67 -3.57
CA TYR A 186 20.63 1.50 -4.24
C TYR A 186 21.25 2.85 -4.58
N GLU A 187 22.58 2.94 -4.49
CA GLU A 187 23.32 3.99 -5.18
C GLU A 187 23.63 3.50 -6.60
N VAL A 188 23.34 4.33 -7.61
CA VAL A 188 23.54 3.97 -9.02
C VAL A 188 24.33 5.04 -9.76
N SER A 189 25.11 4.63 -10.77
CA SER A 189 25.92 5.54 -11.56
C SER A 189 25.12 6.31 -12.63
N ASN A 190 24.00 5.74 -13.10
CA ASN A 190 23.16 6.36 -14.11
C ASN A 190 22.47 7.63 -13.55
N LYS A 191 22.49 8.74 -14.31
CA LYS A 191 21.98 10.05 -13.84
C LYS A 191 20.55 10.39 -14.27
N ASN A 192 20.06 9.77 -15.36
CA ASN A 192 18.79 10.14 -16.00
C ASN A 192 17.88 8.91 -16.11
N LEU A 193 17.47 8.39 -14.95
CA LEU A 193 16.54 7.27 -14.87
C LEU A 193 15.12 7.78 -14.64
N GLY A 194 14.16 7.17 -15.33
CA GLY A 194 12.74 7.39 -15.07
C GLY A 194 12.19 6.34 -14.12
N THR A 195 11.09 6.67 -13.44
CA THR A 195 10.27 5.67 -12.76
C THR A 195 9.85 4.59 -13.74
N THR A 196 10.14 3.33 -13.41
CA THR A 196 9.93 2.19 -14.28
C THR A 196 9.09 1.14 -13.58
N TYR A 197 8.02 0.71 -14.25
CA TYR A 197 7.06 -0.29 -13.78
C TYR A 197 7.27 -1.59 -14.55
N TYR A 198 7.36 -2.71 -13.84
CA TYR A 198 7.51 -4.03 -14.42
C TYR A 198 6.13 -4.63 -14.64
N LYS A 199 5.51 -4.35 -15.79
CA LYS A 199 4.13 -4.76 -16.10
C LYS A 199 3.89 -6.27 -15.89
N ALA A 200 4.84 -7.11 -16.28
CA ALA A 200 4.76 -8.56 -16.13
C ALA A 200 4.81 -9.04 -14.65
N ASN A 201 5.25 -8.17 -13.74
CA ASN A 201 5.47 -8.49 -12.33
C ASN A 201 4.38 -7.93 -11.40
N LEU A 202 3.48 -7.07 -11.92
CA LEU A 202 2.48 -6.38 -11.10
C LEU A 202 1.64 -7.37 -10.29
N GLY A 203 1.67 -7.22 -8.96
CA GLY A 203 0.96 -8.04 -7.99
C GLY A 203 1.66 -9.36 -7.64
N LYS A 204 2.77 -9.71 -8.29
CA LYS A 204 3.48 -10.98 -8.06
C LYS A 204 4.43 -10.88 -6.87
N LYS A 205 4.31 -11.84 -5.94
CA LYS A 205 5.25 -12.03 -4.83
C LYS A 205 6.62 -12.43 -5.37
N GLY A 206 7.69 -11.98 -4.71
CA GLY A 206 9.07 -12.32 -5.04
C GLY A 206 9.64 -11.58 -6.27
N LYS A 207 8.92 -10.60 -6.82
CA LYS A 207 9.33 -9.87 -8.03
C LYS A 207 9.28 -8.36 -7.81
N ILE A 208 10.20 -7.64 -8.43
CA ILE A 208 10.19 -6.17 -8.45
C ILE A 208 8.92 -5.67 -9.14
N GLN A 209 8.22 -4.74 -8.49
CA GLN A 209 7.01 -4.10 -9.01
C GLN A 209 7.37 -2.85 -9.83
N PHE A 210 8.18 -1.99 -9.22
CA PHE A 210 8.67 -0.76 -9.83
C PHE A 210 9.91 -0.24 -9.10
N PHE A 211 10.61 0.69 -9.71
CA PHE A 211 11.53 1.57 -9.01
C PHE A 211 11.31 3.03 -9.41
N HIS A 212 11.71 3.94 -8.54
CA HIS A 212 11.87 5.36 -8.87
C HIS A 212 13.26 5.83 -8.44
N THR A 213 13.66 6.99 -8.95
CA THR A 213 14.97 7.56 -8.62
C THR A 213 14.86 8.99 -8.16
N PHE A 214 15.70 9.39 -7.21
CA PHE A 214 15.87 10.78 -6.83
C PHE A 214 17.36 11.12 -6.68
N LYS A 215 17.69 12.41 -6.82
CA LYS A 215 19.05 12.90 -6.67
C LYS A 215 19.24 13.51 -5.30
N ARG A 216 20.33 13.17 -4.62
CA ARG A 216 20.73 13.76 -3.33
C ARG A 216 22.24 13.90 -3.28
N ASN A 217 22.73 15.12 -3.06
CA ASN A 217 24.17 15.42 -2.90
C ASN A 217 25.05 14.78 -3.98
N ASN A 218 24.73 15.02 -5.27
CA ASN A 218 25.39 14.44 -6.44
C ASN A 218 25.30 12.91 -6.62
N ARG A 219 24.56 12.20 -5.76
CA ARG A 219 24.28 10.77 -5.90
C ARG A 219 22.91 10.56 -6.51
N THR A 220 22.79 9.53 -7.36
CA THR A 220 21.49 9.02 -7.79
C THR A 220 21.10 7.85 -6.90
N ILE A 221 19.98 7.97 -6.21
CA ILE A 221 19.41 6.89 -5.41
C ILE A 221 18.26 6.27 -6.19
N LEU A 222 18.32 4.96 -6.38
CA LEU A 222 17.24 4.15 -6.93
C LEU A 222 16.56 3.40 -5.79
N VAL A 223 15.23 3.53 -5.70
CA VAL A 223 14.43 2.82 -4.71
C VAL A 223 13.49 1.87 -5.43
N ALA A 224 13.76 0.57 -5.26
CA ALA A 224 12.99 -0.53 -5.81
C ALA A 224 12.02 -1.11 -4.77
N TYR A 225 10.89 -1.60 -5.26
CA TYR A 225 9.80 -2.13 -4.44
C TYR A 225 9.39 -3.51 -4.92
N ALA A 226 9.16 -4.43 -3.98
CA ALA A 226 8.75 -5.80 -4.26
C ALA A 226 7.81 -6.33 -3.17
N TYR A 227 6.89 -7.22 -3.53
CA TYR A 227 6.17 -8.02 -2.54
C TYR A 227 7.03 -9.18 -2.07
N GLY A 228 7.04 -9.46 -0.76
CA GLY A 228 7.72 -10.61 -0.18
C GLY A 228 8.40 -10.32 1.14
N ILE A 229 9.19 -11.30 1.57
CA ILE A 229 9.98 -11.24 2.80
C ILE A 229 11.42 -10.98 2.41
N VAL A 230 12.13 -10.16 3.18
CA VAL A 230 13.56 -9.90 2.98
C VAL A 230 14.33 -11.20 3.11
N GLN A 231 14.82 -11.68 1.97
CA GLN A 231 15.64 -12.87 1.81
C GLN A 231 16.66 -12.60 0.71
N LYS A 232 17.83 -13.23 0.81
CA LYS A 232 18.94 -13.02 -0.14
C LYS A 232 18.48 -13.19 -1.60
N ASP A 233 17.71 -14.23 -1.89
CA ASP A 233 17.27 -14.54 -3.26
C ASP A 233 16.32 -13.48 -3.83
N LEU A 234 15.44 -12.91 -2.99
CA LEU A 234 14.60 -11.78 -3.41
C LEU A 234 15.44 -10.56 -3.75
N ILE A 235 16.41 -10.22 -2.89
CA ILE A 235 17.26 -9.05 -3.11
C ILE A 235 18.15 -9.23 -4.34
N ASN A 236 18.67 -10.43 -4.57
CA ASN A 236 19.43 -10.77 -5.77
C ASN A 236 18.56 -10.65 -7.01
N GLY A 237 17.35 -11.23 -7.00
CA GLY A 237 16.43 -11.10 -8.14
C GLY A 237 16.04 -9.66 -8.47
N ILE A 238 15.85 -8.80 -7.45
CA ILE A 238 15.63 -7.35 -7.65
C ILE A 238 16.86 -6.70 -8.29
N THR A 239 18.06 -7.04 -7.81
CA THR A 239 19.33 -6.53 -8.32
C THR A 239 19.52 -6.93 -9.79
N ASP A 240 19.33 -8.21 -10.11
CA ASP A 240 19.46 -8.75 -11.46
C ASP A 240 18.47 -8.08 -12.42
N ASP A 241 17.20 -7.92 -12.01
CA ASP A 241 16.18 -7.25 -12.83
C ASP A 241 16.56 -5.79 -13.14
N ILE A 242 17.22 -5.08 -12.20
CA ILE A 242 17.70 -3.71 -12.40
C ILE A 242 18.92 -3.69 -13.35
N GLU A 243 19.89 -4.57 -13.14
CA GLU A 243 21.11 -4.63 -13.97
C GLU A 243 20.80 -5.04 -15.41
N ASN A 244 19.81 -5.92 -15.62
CA ASN A 244 19.31 -6.31 -16.93
C ASN A 244 18.72 -5.15 -17.74
N LEU A 245 18.38 -4.02 -17.10
CA LEU A 245 17.99 -2.78 -17.78
C LEU A 245 19.19 -1.89 -18.15
N GLY A 246 20.42 -2.35 -17.94
CA GLY A 246 21.64 -1.56 -18.15
C GLY A 246 21.87 -0.50 -17.07
N ILE A 247 21.31 -0.69 -15.88
CA ILE A 247 21.51 0.20 -14.74
C ILE A 247 22.70 -0.31 -13.92
N HIS A 248 23.72 0.52 -13.75
CA HIS A 248 24.92 0.17 -13.02
C HIS A 248 24.75 0.50 -11.54
N ILE A 249 24.64 -0.55 -10.73
CA ILE A 249 24.53 -0.46 -9.27
C ILE A 249 25.94 -0.32 -8.69
N ASN A 250 26.15 0.71 -7.87
CA ASN A 250 27.39 0.87 -7.12
C ASN A 250 27.35 0.03 -5.84
N ASN A 251 26.25 0.15 -5.09
CA ASN A 251 26.01 -0.63 -3.89
C ASN A 251 24.53 -0.56 -3.46
N LEU A 252 24.11 -1.61 -2.75
CA LEU A 252 22.87 -1.60 -1.96
C LEU A 252 23.13 -0.82 -0.66
N ILE A 253 22.33 0.21 -0.40
CA ILE A 253 22.45 1.08 0.78
C ILE A 253 21.66 0.50 1.95
N THR A 254 20.40 0.15 1.72
CA THR A 254 19.52 -0.38 2.77
C THR A 254 18.38 -1.18 2.18
N THR A 255 17.90 -2.14 2.96
CA THR A 255 16.68 -2.88 2.71
C THR A 255 15.75 -2.69 3.90
N LYS A 256 14.45 -2.53 3.63
CA LYS A 256 13.44 -2.43 4.67
C LYS A 256 12.21 -3.23 4.27
N GLN A 257 11.79 -4.13 5.14
CA GLN A 257 10.49 -4.77 5.05
C GLN A 257 9.44 -3.97 5.80
N ARG A 258 8.23 -3.92 5.26
CA ARG A 258 7.04 -3.42 5.94
C ARG A 258 5.91 -4.40 5.71
N TYR A 259 5.02 -4.51 6.68
CA TYR A 259 3.73 -5.16 6.52
C TYR A 259 2.72 -4.04 6.30
N ILE A 260 2.22 -3.94 5.08
CA ILE A 260 1.35 -2.84 4.65
C ILE A 260 -0.02 -3.36 4.25
N PHE A 261 -0.97 -2.44 4.15
CA PHE A 261 -2.33 -2.74 3.69
C PHE A 261 -2.97 -3.90 4.48
N PRO A 262 -3.25 -3.70 5.78
CA PRO A 262 -4.04 -4.66 6.54
C PRO A 262 -5.45 -4.76 5.94
N HIS A 263 -5.90 -5.98 5.64
CA HIS A 263 -7.19 -6.24 4.99
C HIS A 263 -7.81 -7.58 5.42
#